data_AF-A0A3D3BIS8-F1
#
_entry.id   AF-A0A3D3BIS8-F1
#
_cell.length_a   1.000
_cell.length_b   1.000
_cell.length_c   1.000
_cell.angle_alpha   90.00
_cell.angle_beta   90.00
_cell.angle_gamma   90.00
#
_symmetry.space_group_name_H-M   'P 1'
#
loop_
_entity.id
_entity.type
_entity.pdbx_description
1 polymer ?
#
loop_
_entity_poly.entity_id
_entity_poly.type
_entity_poly.pdbx_seq_one_letter_code
_entity_poly.pdbx_strand_id
1 'polypeptide(L)'
;MKLKSERPLKRSIVKLAATVFLGKGWAHAQNWLPGLELRIPAKPQGEGAIVFRGERVAALHHADLLRKTAHETIHIVGSGPSIAGVDFSRVAPGEAILLNGAINLVGTRIGSPLAVAIEDERFVWRHFPLMREKIGPGTICLLSVGVIRAICEKDRAWLADKRVVLIDDVRKPYRVRRRSDEDLRHLDFAVLADDGAGFSRDPSRGV
;
A
#
# COMPACT_ATOMS: atom_id res chain seq x y z
N MET A 1 -0.81 -31.40 -6.78
CA MET A 1 -1.28 -30.02 -6.57
C MET A 1 -0.22 -29.06 -7.13
N LYS A 2 -0.44 -28.44 -8.31
CA LYS A 2 0.57 -27.54 -8.90
C LYS A 2 0.58 -26.23 -8.11
N LEU A 3 1.68 -25.93 -7.42
CA LEU A 3 2.03 -24.60 -6.93
C LEU A 3 2.23 -23.70 -8.16
N LYS A 4 1.14 -23.23 -8.77
CA LYS A 4 1.20 -22.14 -9.74
C LYS A 4 1.71 -20.93 -8.96
N SER A 5 2.91 -20.47 -9.29
CA SER A 5 3.41 -19.18 -8.81
C SER A 5 2.33 -18.13 -8.99
N GLU A 6 1.86 -17.54 -7.89
CA GLU A 6 0.77 -16.55 -7.87
C GLU A 6 1.21 -15.19 -8.44
N ARG A 7 2.45 -15.12 -8.91
CA ARG A 7 3.07 -13.98 -9.57
C ARG A 7 3.49 -14.37 -10.99
N PRO A 8 3.40 -13.47 -11.97
CA PRO A 8 3.92 -13.70 -13.32
C PRO A 8 5.39 -14.14 -13.30
N LEU A 9 5.79 -15.08 -14.17
CA LEU A 9 7.18 -15.62 -14.21
C LEU A 9 8.26 -14.52 -14.34
N LYS A 10 7.96 -13.46 -15.10
CA LYS A 10 8.82 -12.26 -15.21
C LYS A 10 9.19 -11.66 -13.85
N ARG A 11 8.35 -11.80 -12.82
CA ARG A 11 8.60 -11.30 -11.46
C ARG A 11 9.68 -12.10 -10.74
N SER A 12 9.67 -13.42 -10.91
CA SER A 12 10.72 -14.28 -10.34
C SER A 12 12.08 -13.93 -10.93
N ILE A 13 12.12 -13.62 -12.23
CA ILE A 13 13.35 -13.17 -12.93
C ILE A 13 13.81 -11.81 -12.39
N VAL A 14 12.92 -10.82 -12.33
CA VAL A 14 13.27 -9.48 -11.80
C VAL A 14 13.73 -9.55 -10.35
N LYS A 15 13.08 -10.36 -9.52
CA LYS A 15 13.49 -10.59 -8.12
C LYS A 15 14.90 -11.17 -8.04
N LEU A 16 15.18 -12.19 -8.85
CA LEU A 16 16.49 -12.82 -8.89
C LEU A 16 17.56 -11.82 -9.37
N ALA A 17 17.28 -11.12 -10.48
CA ALA A 17 18.17 -10.09 -11.01
C ALA A 17 18.45 -8.98 -9.98
N ALA A 18 17.43 -8.44 -9.31
CA ALA A 18 17.61 -7.43 -8.27
C ALA A 18 18.50 -7.95 -7.13
N THR A 19 18.32 -9.21 -6.72
CA THR A 19 19.11 -9.81 -5.64
C THR A 19 20.56 -10.05 -6.05
N VAL A 20 20.80 -10.54 -7.27
CA VAL A 20 22.13 -10.89 -7.78
C VAL A 20 22.94 -9.65 -8.13
N PHE A 21 22.34 -8.70 -8.86
CA PHE A 21 23.06 -7.53 -9.38
C PHE A 21 23.15 -6.37 -8.38
N LEU A 22 22.14 -6.17 -7.52
CA LEU A 22 22.12 -5.05 -6.55
C LEU A 22 22.45 -5.51 -5.12
N GLY A 23 22.49 -6.82 -4.87
CA GLY A 23 22.74 -7.41 -3.56
C GLY A 23 21.50 -7.46 -2.66
N LYS A 24 21.63 -8.17 -1.53
CA LYS A 24 20.52 -8.42 -0.57
C LYS A 24 19.92 -7.13 0.01
N GLY A 25 20.73 -6.08 0.18
CA GLY A 25 20.29 -4.78 0.69
C GLY A 25 19.38 -4.00 -0.26
N TRP A 26 19.31 -4.41 -1.52
CA TRP A 26 18.50 -3.78 -2.57
C TRP A 26 17.54 -4.77 -3.25
N ALA A 27 17.39 -5.99 -2.72
CA ALA A 27 16.51 -7.00 -3.29
C ALA A 27 15.04 -6.54 -3.37
N HIS A 28 14.63 -5.57 -2.55
CA HIS A 28 13.30 -4.94 -2.62
C HIS A 28 13.13 -3.99 -3.81
N ALA A 29 14.19 -3.66 -4.55
CA ALA A 29 14.12 -2.90 -5.80
C ALA A 29 13.23 -3.55 -6.87
N GLN A 30 13.01 -4.86 -6.77
CA GLN A 30 12.00 -5.55 -7.56
C GLN A 30 10.60 -4.91 -7.44
N ASN A 31 10.30 -4.19 -6.36
CA ASN A 31 8.98 -3.61 -6.13
C ASN A 31 8.70 -2.44 -7.08
N TRP A 32 9.74 -1.73 -7.55
CA TRP A 32 9.59 -0.64 -8.52
C TRP A 32 10.25 -0.91 -9.87
N LEU A 33 11.16 -1.88 -9.97
CA LEU A 33 11.72 -2.29 -11.24
C LEU A 33 10.83 -3.31 -11.98
N PRO A 34 10.72 -3.23 -13.32
CA PRO A 34 11.17 -2.12 -14.16
C PRO A 34 10.10 -1.02 -14.29
N GLY A 35 10.53 0.23 -14.29
CA GLY A 35 9.77 1.35 -14.84
C GLY A 35 8.76 2.02 -13.92
N LEU A 36 8.59 1.62 -12.66
CA LEU A 36 7.83 2.43 -11.69
C LEU A 36 8.75 3.51 -11.11
N GLU A 37 8.29 4.74 -11.17
CA GLU A 37 8.82 5.87 -10.45
C GLU A 37 7.72 6.52 -9.60
N LEU A 38 7.99 6.64 -8.31
CA LEU A 38 7.18 7.40 -7.37
C LEU A 38 7.88 8.71 -7.04
N ARG A 39 7.20 9.83 -7.28
CA ARG A 39 7.60 11.15 -6.80
C ARG A 39 6.80 11.44 -5.55
N ILE A 40 7.39 11.18 -4.39
CA ILE A 40 6.72 11.29 -3.10
C ILE A 40 6.64 12.78 -2.71
N PRO A 41 5.46 13.31 -2.37
CA PRO A 41 5.34 14.70 -1.96
C PRO A 41 6.03 14.91 -0.61
N ALA A 42 6.91 15.90 -0.53
CA ALA A 42 7.67 16.19 0.70
C ALA A 42 6.89 17.01 1.75
N LYS A 43 5.75 17.61 1.35
CA LYS A 43 4.91 18.46 2.21
C LYS A 43 3.44 18.12 2.04
N PRO A 44 2.57 18.37 3.04
CA PRO A 44 1.14 18.10 2.97
C PRO A 44 0.39 18.73 1.79
N GLN A 45 0.82 19.91 1.33
CA GLN A 45 0.23 20.63 0.19
C GLN A 45 0.92 20.27 -1.14
N GLY A 46 1.98 19.46 -1.11
CA GLY A 46 2.70 19.04 -2.30
C GLY A 46 1.93 17.97 -3.07
N GLU A 47 2.01 18.02 -4.39
CA GLU A 47 1.48 16.99 -5.28
C GLU A 47 2.63 16.09 -5.75
N GLY A 48 2.55 14.80 -5.45
CA GLY A 48 3.44 13.79 -5.99
C GLY A 48 2.90 13.18 -7.28
N ALA A 49 3.65 12.22 -7.83
CA ALA A 49 3.23 11.54 -9.06
C ALA A 49 3.60 10.06 -9.04
N ILE A 50 2.72 9.27 -9.65
CA ILE A 50 2.98 7.89 -10.04
C ILE A 50 3.32 7.93 -11.53
N VAL A 51 4.56 7.58 -11.87
CA VAL A 51 5.05 7.49 -13.24
C VAL A 51 5.36 6.03 -13.54
N PHE A 52 4.85 5.52 -14.66
CA PHE A 52 5.10 4.15 -15.08
C PHE A 52 5.58 4.12 -16.53
N ARG A 53 6.79 3.61 -16.74
CA ARG A 53 7.46 3.53 -18.06
C ARG A 53 7.52 4.88 -18.77
N GLY A 54 7.80 5.94 -18.01
CA GLY A 54 7.91 7.32 -18.51
C GLY A 54 6.59 8.09 -18.60
N GLU A 55 5.44 7.44 -18.43
CA GLU A 55 4.12 8.09 -18.49
C GLU A 55 3.59 8.39 -17.08
N ARG A 56 3.01 9.59 -16.90
CA ARG A 56 2.29 9.93 -15.68
C ARG A 56 0.96 9.15 -15.65
N VAL A 57 0.76 8.38 -14.58
CA VAL A 57 -0.42 7.51 -14.39
C VAL A 57 -1.45 8.16 -13.48
N ALA A 58 -1.01 8.70 -12.34
CA ALA A 58 -1.88 9.30 -11.34
C ALA A 58 -1.11 10.26 -10.42
N ALA A 59 -1.82 11.06 -9.64
CA ALA A 59 -1.24 11.82 -8.53
C ALA A 59 -0.87 10.88 -7.36
N LEU A 60 0.16 11.27 -6.60
CA LEU A 60 0.51 10.63 -5.33
C LEU A 60 0.35 11.67 -4.22
N HIS A 61 -0.51 11.38 -3.25
CA HIS A 61 -0.85 12.29 -2.16
C HIS A 61 -0.02 12.04 -0.91
N HIS A 62 0.16 13.09 -0.12
CA HIS A 62 0.79 13.03 1.19
C HIS A 62 -0.09 12.30 2.22
N ALA A 63 0.52 11.65 3.21
CA ALA A 63 -0.21 10.91 4.26
C ALA A 63 -1.20 11.78 5.05
N ASP A 64 -0.94 13.09 5.14
CA ASP A 64 -1.83 14.09 5.76
C ASP A 64 -3.23 14.15 5.12
N LEU A 65 -3.40 13.63 3.90
CA LEU A 65 -4.70 13.45 3.28
C LEU A 65 -5.67 12.66 4.16
N LEU A 66 -5.17 11.59 4.82
CA LEU A 66 -5.96 10.79 5.76
C LEU A 66 -6.39 11.64 6.94
N ARG A 67 -5.45 12.38 7.55
CA ARG A 67 -5.74 13.21 8.73
C ARG A 67 -6.81 14.28 8.44
N LYS A 68 -6.80 14.87 7.25
CA LYS A 68 -7.79 15.87 6.83
C LYS A 68 -9.16 15.29 6.53
N THR A 69 -9.23 14.01 6.19
CA THR A 69 -10.48 13.34 5.79
C THR A 69 -11.06 12.53 6.95
N ALA A 70 -10.24 12.11 7.90
CA ALA A 70 -10.62 11.30 9.04
C ALA A 70 -11.53 12.06 10.03
N HIS A 71 -12.47 11.32 10.60
CA HIS A 71 -13.28 11.73 11.73
C HIS A 71 -12.62 11.37 13.07
N GLU A 72 -13.29 11.63 14.19
CA GLU A 72 -12.78 11.35 15.54
C GLU A 72 -12.49 9.85 15.75
N THR A 73 -13.30 8.98 15.15
CA THR A 73 -13.16 7.53 15.27
C THR A 73 -12.78 6.89 13.93
N ILE A 74 -11.77 6.03 13.96
CA ILE A 74 -11.36 5.21 12.81
C ILE A 74 -11.28 3.74 13.22
N HIS A 75 -12.05 2.90 12.54
CA HIS A 75 -12.04 1.45 12.63
C HIS A 75 -11.09 0.87 11.59
N ILE A 76 -10.09 0.11 12.04
CA ILE A 76 -9.21 -0.66 11.15
C ILE A 76 -9.79 -2.07 11.02
N VAL A 77 -10.23 -2.43 9.81
CA VAL A 77 -10.99 -3.66 9.57
C VAL A 77 -10.18 -4.66 8.75
N GLY A 78 -9.80 -5.76 9.39
CA GLY A 78 -9.15 -6.90 8.75
C GLY A 78 -10.12 -7.81 8.00
N SER A 79 -9.59 -8.88 7.38
CA SER A 79 -10.38 -9.91 6.67
C SER A 79 -10.40 -11.27 7.39
N GLY A 80 -9.97 -11.31 8.65
CA GLY A 80 -9.96 -12.54 9.46
C GLY A 80 -11.38 -13.02 9.81
N PRO A 81 -11.54 -14.30 10.19
CA PRO A 81 -12.85 -14.88 10.49
C PRO A 81 -13.60 -14.19 11.64
N SER A 82 -12.87 -13.50 12.53
CA SER A 82 -13.44 -12.75 13.65
C SER A 82 -14.42 -11.65 13.24
N ILE A 83 -14.37 -11.16 11.99
CA ILE A 83 -15.30 -10.14 11.50
C ILE A 83 -16.72 -10.68 11.27
N ALA A 84 -16.91 -12.00 11.19
CA ALA A 84 -18.18 -12.59 10.79
C ALA A 84 -19.32 -12.20 11.74
N GLY A 85 -19.04 -12.12 13.05
CA GLY A 85 -19.99 -11.74 14.10
C GLY A 85 -19.92 -10.28 14.53
N VAL A 86 -19.13 -9.43 13.86
CA VAL A 86 -19.08 -8.00 14.17
C VAL A 86 -20.28 -7.29 13.56
N ASP A 87 -20.99 -6.53 14.39
CA ASP A 87 -22.03 -5.62 13.94
C ASP A 87 -21.41 -4.31 13.42
N PHE A 88 -21.47 -4.13 12.10
CA PHE A 88 -20.97 -2.93 11.42
C PHE A 88 -22.01 -1.81 11.30
N SER A 89 -23.24 -2.00 11.81
CA SER A 89 -24.31 -1.00 11.73
C SER A 89 -23.96 0.34 12.39
N ARG A 90 -23.00 0.32 13.33
CA ARG A 90 -22.51 1.49 14.06
C ARG A 90 -21.32 2.19 13.42
N VAL A 91 -20.74 1.63 12.36
CA VAL A 91 -19.62 2.23 11.66
C VAL A 91 -20.17 3.28 10.71
N ALA A 92 -19.91 4.56 10.99
CA ALA A 92 -20.40 5.63 10.14
C ALA A 92 -19.61 5.71 8.82
N PRO A 93 -20.21 6.33 7.78
CA PRO A 93 -19.50 6.66 6.55
C PRO A 93 -18.16 7.35 6.83
N GLY A 94 -17.08 6.90 6.20
CA GLY A 94 -15.76 7.52 6.37
C GLY A 94 -15.06 7.19 7.69
N GLU A 95 -15.53 6.22 8.47
CA GLU A 95 -14.87 5.79 9.71
C GLU A 95 -14.11 4.47 9.57
N ALA A 96 -14.08 3.84 8.40
CA ALA A 96 -13.42 2.53 8.22
C ALA A 96 -12.20 2.58 7.30
N ILE A 97 -11.08 2.02 7.74
CA ILE A 97 -9.95 1.65 6.87
C ILE A 97 -10.00 0.13 6.65
N LEU A 98 -10.22 -0.28 5.40
CA LEU A 98 -10.36 -1.70 5.04
C LEU A 98 -9.04 -2.29 4.59
N LEU A 99 -8.60 -3.39 5.20
CA LEU A 99 -7.35 -4.07 4.87
C LEU A 99 -7.54 -5.19 3.85
N ASN A 100 -6.86 -5.09 2.70
CA ASN A 100 -6.81 -6.11 1.64
C ASN A 100 -8.20 -6.70 1.30
N GLY A 101 -8.51 -7.92 1.76
CA GLY A 101 -9.75 -8.63 1.48
C GLY A 101 -11.00 -8.07 2.17
N ALA A 102 -10.84 -7.16 3.14
CA ALA A 102 -11.95 -6.50 3.82
C ALA A 102 -12.76 -5.59 2.87
N ILE A 103 -12.24 -5.30 1.67
CA ILE A 103 -12.99 -4.58 0.62
C ILE A 103 -14.30 -5.27 0.21
N ASN A 104 -14.45 -6.58 0.46
CA ASN A 104 -15.71 -7.29 0.25
C ASN A 104 -16.88 -6.73 1.11
N LEU A 105 -16.57 -6.04 2.20
CA LEU A 105 -17.56 -5.43 3.09
C LEU A 105 -18.20 -4.18 2.47
N VAL A 106 -17.57 -3.58 1.45
CA VAL A 106 -18.10 -2.39 0.77
C VAL A 106 -19.42 -2.73 0.08
N GLY A 107 -20.44 -1.94 0.36
CA GLY A 107 -21.79 -2.09 -0.18
C GLY A 107 -22.59 -3.26 0.42
N THR A 108 -22.03 -4.00 1.38
CA THR A 108 -22.74 -5.10 2.07
C THR A 108 -22.91 -4.82 3.55
N ARG A 109 -21.80 -4.51 4.26
CA ARG A 109 -21.80 -4.21 5.71
C ARG A 109 -21.26 -2.83 6.03
N ILE A 110 -20.45 -2.27 5.13
CA ILE A 110 -19.87 -0.93 5.25
C ILE A 110 -20.28 -0.15 4.01
N GLY A 111 -20.95 0.99 4.21
CA GLY A 111 -21.42 1.85 3.13
C GLY A 111 -20.26 2.46 2.34
N SER A 112 -19.54 3.41 2.95
CA SER A 112 -18.36 4.03 2.38
C SER A 112 -17.19 4.02 3.37
N PRO A 113 -16.06 3.38 3.03
CA PRO A 113 -14.87 3.43 3.88
C PRO A 113 -14.18 4.79 3.77
N LEU A 114 -13.40 5.15 4.79
CA LEU A 114 -12.42 6.24 4.74
C LEU A 114 -11.36 5.96 3.68
N ALA A 115 -10.80 4.74 3.74
CA ALA A 115 -9.72 4.31 2.89
C ALA A 115 -9.68 2.79 2.74
N VAL A 116 -8.97 2.34 1.71
CA VAL A 116 -8.61 0.95 1.51
C VAL A 116 -7.10 0.83 1.54
N ALA A 117 -6.58 -0.06 2.39
CA ALA A 117 -5.14 -0.34 2.48
C ALA A 117 -4.80 -1.68 1.85
N ILE A 118 -3.88 -1.67 0.89
CA ILE A 118 -3.39 -2.86 0.19
C ILE A 118 -1.87 -2.84 0.14
N GLU A 119 -1.24 -3.80 0.81
CA GLU A 119 0.21 -3.90 0.91
C GLU A 119 0.80 -5.07 0.10
N ASP A 120 0.05 -6.17 -0.04
CA ASP A 120 0.53 -7.38 -0.73
C ASP A 120 0.21 -7.34 -2.23
N GLU A 121 1.25 -7.29 -3.07
CA GLU A 121 1.09 -7.34 -4.54
C GLU A 121 0.36 -8.60 -5.04
N ARG A 122 0.43 -9.72 -4.31
CA ARG A 122 -0.29 -10.95 -4.68
C ARG A 122 -1.80 -10.76 -4.66
N PHE A 123 -2.29 -9.89 -3.77
CA PHE A 123 -3.70 -9.55 -3.70
C PHE A 123 -4.17 -8.92 -5.02
N VAL A 124 -3.39 -8.01 -5.60
CA VAL A 124 -3.69 -7.39 -6.90
C VAL A 124 -3.78 -8.43 -8.01
N TRP A 125 -2.81 -9.36 -8.07
CA TRP A 125 -2.81 -10.38 -9.13
C TRP A 125 -4.05 -11.26 -9.07
N ARG A 126 -4.46 -11.68 -7.87
CA ARG A 126 -5.60 -12.58 -7.66
C ARG A 126 -6.96 -11.87 -7.70
N HIS A 127 -7.06 -10.68 -7.12
CA HIS A 127 -8.34 -10.04 -6.76
C HIS A 127 -8.57 -8.69 -7.44
N PHE A 128 -7.85 -8.36 -8.51
CA PHE A 128 -8.10 -7.10 -9.24
C PHE A 128 -9.54 -6.92 -9.72
N PRO A 129 -10.27 -7.95 -10.20
CA PRO A 129 -11.69 -7.77 -10.53
C PRO A 129 -12.51 -7.27 -9.35
N LEU A 130 -12.27 -7.83 -8.15
CA LEU A 130 -12.90 -7.38 -6.92
C LEU A 130 -12.50 -5.95 -6.56
N MET A 131 -11.22 -5.58 -6.72
CA MET A 131 -10.78 -4.19 -6.53
C MET A 131 -11.51 -3.23 -7.46
N ARG A 132 -11.70 -3.59 -8.73
CA ARG A 132 -12.45 -2.77 -9.70
C ARG A 132 -13.93 -2.64 -9.31
N GLU A 133 -14.52 -3.71 -8.82
CA GLU A 133 -15.93 -3.73 -8.41
C GLU A 133 -16.18 -2.91 -7.14
N LYS A 134 -15.32 -3.06 -6.11
CA LYS A 134 -15.58 -2.52 -4.78
C LYS A 134 -14.95 -1.17 -4.49
N ILE A 135 -13.93 -0.77 -5.24
CA ILE A 135 -13.19 0.48 -4.97
C ILE A 135 -13.56 1.51 -6.04
N GLY A 136 -14.52 2.36 -5.69
CA GLY A 136 -15.04 3.41 -6.57
C GLY A 136 -14.07 4.58 -6.77
N PRO A 137 -14.37 5.47 -7.75
CA PRO A 137 -13.64 6.73 -7.95
C PRO A 137 -13.56 7.56 -6.67
N GLY A 138 -12.47 8.31 -6.50
CA GLY A 138 -12.24 9.19 -5.35
C GLY A 138 -11.85 8.48 -4.04
N THR A 139 -11.92 7.14 -3.98
CA THR A 139 -11.52 6.38 -2.79
C THR A 139 -10.05 6.63 -2.45
N ILE A 140 -9.76 6.84 -1.15
CA ILE A 140 -8.39 6.92 -0.66
C ILE A 140 -7.80 5.50 -0.65
N CYS A 141 -6.70 5.32 -1.39
CA CYS A 141 -6.02 4.04 -1.51
C CYS A 141 -4.64 4.14 -0.86
N LEU A 142 -4.43 3.43 0.25
CA LEU A 142 -3.12 3.29 0.89
C LEU A 142 -2.42 2.09 0.26
N LEU A 143 -1.43 2.33 -0.59
CA LEU A 143 -0.83 1.29 -1.44
C LEU A 143 0.67 1.20 -1.20
N SER A 144 1.19 -0.03 -1.06
CA SER A 144 2.63 -0.24 -1.07
C SER A 144 3.24 -0.05 -2.47
N VAL A 145 4.55 0.18 -2.55
CA VAL A 145 5.27 0.29 -3.84
C VAL A 145 4.99 -0.89 -4.76
N GLY A 146 5.03 -2.12 -4.22
CA GLY A 146 4.81 -3.34 -4.99
C GLY A 146 3.38 -3.45 -5.53
N VAL A 147 2.40 -2.99 -4.76
CA VAL A 147 0.99 -2.94 -5.16
C VAL A 147 0.76 -1.92 -6.26
N ILE A 148 1.32 -0.70 -6.14
CA ILE A 148 1.23 0.33 -7.20
C ILE A 148 1.81 -0.23 -8.51
N ARG A 149 2.99 -0.86 -8.46
CA ARG A 149 3.60 -1.48 -9.65
C ARG A 149 2.71 -2.58 -10.23
N ALA A 150 2.18 -3.47 -9.39
CA ALA A 150 1.31 -4.56 -9.84
C ALA A 150 0.04 -4.04 -10.51
N ILE A 151 -0.55 -2.95 -10.00
CA ILE A 151 -1.70 -2.29 -10.63
C ILE A 151 -1.29 -1.70 -11.98
N CYS A 152 -0.19 -0.94 -12.05
CA CYS A 152 0.30 -0.38 -13.30
C CYS A 152 0.58 -1.44 -14.39
N GLU A 153 1.05 -2.63 -13.99
CA GLU A 153 1.24 -3.75 -14.91
C GLU A 153 -0.06 -4.40 -15.37
N LYS A 154 -1.13 -4.31 -14.58
CA LYS A 154 -2.40 -5.00 -14.82
C LYS A 154 -3.41 -4.11 -15.54
N ASP A 155 -3.60 -2.90 -15.04
CA ASP A 155 -4.37 -1.82 -15.64
C ASP A 155 -4.01 -0.50 -14.94
N ARG A 156 -3.12 0.29 -15.56
CA ARG A 156 -2.67 1.57 -14.99
C ARG A 156 -3.79 2.61 -14.91
N ALA A 157 -4.80 2.53 -15.79
CA ALA A 157 -5.88 3.50 -15.81
C ALA A 157 -6.76 3.42 -14.56
N TRP A 158 -6.76 2.28 -13.86
CA TRP A 158 -7.45 2.10 -12.59
C TRP A 158 -7.00 3.06 -11.48
N LEU A 159 -5.76 3.56 -11.54
CA LEU A 159 -5.25 4.53 -10.56
C LEU A 159 -5.68 5.98 -10.85
N ALA A 160 -6.12 6.28 -12.09
CA ALA A 160 -6.28 7.65 -12.56
C ALA A 160 -7.34 8.45 -11.79
N ASP A 161 -8.34 7.76 -11.25
CA ASP A 161 -9.47 8.32 -10.51
C ASP A 161 -9.38 8.03 -8.99
N LYS A 162 -8.23 7.55 -8.48
CA LYS A 162 -8.04 7.22 -7.06
C LYS A 162 -7.16 8.25 -6.37
N ARG A 163 -7.39 8.44 -5.06
CA ARG A 163 -6.53 9.27 -4.20
C ARG A 163 -5.48 8.38 -3.55
N VAL A 164 -4.35 8.18 -4.24
CA VAL A 164 -3.31 7.24 -3.78
C VAL A 164 -2.41 7.88 -2.74
N VAL A 165 -2.19 7.19 -1.62
CA VAL A 165 -1.18 7.51 -0.60
C VAL A 165 -0.23 6.31 -0.51
N LEU A 166 1.08 6.58 -0.44
CA LEU A 166 2.09 5.54 -0.36
C LEU A 166 2.17 4.98 1.06
N ILE A 167 2.15 3.65 1.19
CA ILE A 167 2.70 2.94 2.35
C ILE A 167 4.16 2.63 2.02
N ASP A 168 5.09 3.43 2.57
CA ASP A 168 6.52 3.18 2.39
C ASP A 168 7.04 2.35 3.57
N ASP A 169 7.76 1.28 3.26
CA ASP A 169 8.24 0.33 4.27
C ASP A 169 9.45 0.93 4.98
N VAL A 170 9.36 1.18 6.29
CA VAL A 170 10.43 1.82 7.05
C VAL A 170 11.73 1.02 7.01
N ARG A 171 11.66 -0.31 6.85
CA ARG A 171 12.83 -1.20 6.81
C ARG A 171 13.37 -1.37 5.39
N LYS A 172 12.51 -1.28 4.37
CA LYS A 172 12.84 -1.43 2.94
C LYS A 172 12.31 -0.23 2.15
N PRO A 173 12.83 0.98 2.40
CA PRO A 173 12.22 2.19 1.88
C PRO A 173 12.42 2.29 0.38
N TYR A 174 11.49 2.93 -0.30
CA TYR A 174 11.57 3.16 -1.73
C TYR A 174 12.87 3.89 -2.11
N ARG A 175 13.64 3.31 -3.05
CA ARG A 175 14.95 3.83 -3.51
C ARG A 175 16.00 4.06 -2.42
N VAL A 176 15.83 3.47 -1.24
CA VAL A 176 16.82 3.47 -0.17
C VAL A 176 17.27 2.04 0.11
N ARG A 177 18.54 1.88 0.50
CA ARG A 177 19.07 0.60 0.96
C ARG A 177 18.25 0.11 2.17
N ARG A 178 18.02 -1.20 2.25
CA ARG A 178 17.38 -1.83 3.41
C ARG A 178 18.09 -1.44 4.71
N ARG A 179 17.29 -1.12 5.73
CA ARG A 179 17.71 -0.79 7.09
C ARG A 179 17.74 -2.05 7.99
N SER A 180 18.68 -2.07 8.91
CA SER A 180 18.77 -3.02 10.03
C SER A 180 17.90 -2.57 11.21
N ASP A 181 17.77 -3.39 12.26
CA ASP A 181 17.09 -2.97 13.49
C ASP A 181 17.80 -1.81 14.19
N GLU A 182 19.13 -1.80 14.17
CA GLU A 182 19.96 -0.72 14.71
C GLU A 182 19.68 0.60 13.99
N ASP A 183 19.65 0.58 12.65
CA ASP A 183 19.28 1.75 11.84
C ASP A 183 17.89 2.29 12.21
N LEU A 184 16.92 1.39 12.46
CA LEU A 184 15.56 1.78 12.84
C LEU A 184 15.49 2.43 14.22
N ARG A 185 16.31 1.96 15.18
CA ARG A 185 16.39 2.55 16.53
C ARG A 185 16.96 3.97 16.53
N HIS A 186 17.71 4.35 15.49
CA HIS A 186 18.24 5.71 15.31
C HIS A 186 17.27 6.68 14.61
N LEU A 187 16.09 6.22 14.19
CA LEU A 187 15.09 7.10 13.59
C LEU A 187 14.29 7.81 14.68
N ASP A 188 14.27 9.14 14.65
CA ASP A 188 13.54 10.02 15.58
C ASP A 188 12.01 9.82 15.57
N PHE A 189 11.49 9.15 14.54
CA PHE A 189 10.06 8.88 14.35
C PHE A 189 9.68 7.42 14.54
N ALA A 190 10.62 6.50 14.77
CA ALA A 190 10.33 5.09 14.96
C ALA A 190 10.62 4.65 16.40
N VAL A 191 9.76 3.80 16.94
CA VAL A 191 9.96 3.12 18.22
C VAL A 191 10.02 1.64 17.93
N LEU A 192 11.06 0.96 18.41
CA LEU A 192 11.21 -0.49 18.30
C LEU A 192 11.33 -1.07 19.71
N ALA A 193 10.40 -1.95 20.06
CA ALA A 193 10.47 -2.76 21.27
C ALA A 193 11.43 -3.94 21.06
N ASP A 194 11.93 -4.49 22.17
CA ASP A 194 12.94 -5.55 22.12
C ASP A 194 12.39 -6.91 21.65
N ASP A 195 11.07 -7.08 21.70
CA ASP A 195 10.35 -8.22 21.11
C ASP A 195 10.20 -8.12 19.58
N GLY A 196 10.70 -7.03 18.98
CA GLY A 196 10.64 -6.76 17.55
C GLY A 196 9.37 -6.04 17.09
N ALA A 197 8.44 -5.71 18.00
CA ALA A 197 7.30 -4.85 17.69
C ALA A 197 7.78 -3.42 17.43
N GLY A 198 7.21 -2.76 16.42
CA GLY A 198 7.61 -1.41 16.03
C GLY A 198 6.42 -0.50 15.77
N PHE A 199 6.62 0.80 16.00
CA PHE A 199 5.62 1.83 15.74
C PHE A 199 6.28 3.05 15.09
N SER A 200 5.66 3.56 14.01
CA SER A 200 6.03 4.83 13.40
C SER A 200 5.11 5.94 13.88
N ARG A 201 5.71 7.01 14.42
CA ARG A 201 5.02 8.24 14.85
C ARG A 201 4.75 9.20 13.69
N ASP A 202 5.45 9.01 12.56
CA ASP A 202 5.27 9.80 11.35
C ASP A 202 5.17 8.88 10.12
N PRO A 203 3.96 8.47 9.72
CA PRO A 203 3.76 7.55 8.60
C PRO A 203 4.16 8.16 7.25
N SER A 204 4.40 9.48 7.16
CA SER A 204 4.93 10.10 5.94
C SER A 204 6.41 9.76 5.69
N ARG A 205 7.12 9.32 6.73
CA ARG A 205 8.55 8.95 6.70
C ARG A 205 8.79 7.44 6.68
N GLY A 206 7.72 6.65 6.71
CA GLY A 206 7.71 5.19 6.65
C GLY A 206 6.82 4.56 7.72
N VAL A 207 6.32 3.36 7.43
CA VAL A 207 5.51 2.51 8.33
C VAL A 207 6.25 1.19 8.56
#